data_AF-A0A6G1H8A1-F1
#
_entry.id   AF-A0A6G1H8A1-F1
#
_cell.length_a   1.000
_cell.length_b   1.000
_cell.length_c   1.000
_cell.angle_alpha   90.00
_cell.angle_beta   90.00
_cell.angle_gamma   90.00
#
_symmetry.space_group_name_H-M   'P 1'
#
loop_
_entity.id
_entity.type
_entity.pdbx_description
1 polymer ?
#
loop_
_entity_poly.entity_id
_entity_poly.type
_entity_poly.pdbx_seq_one_letter_code
_entity_poly.pdbx_strand_id
1 'polypeptide(L)' 'MISDTSLYTLALFLGSTAMLLIVGYHFLEINAKDSDVLSEDRKRDAGAVPGKVRS' A
#
# COMPACT_ATOMS: atom_id res chain seq x y z
N MET A 1 -28.84 -6.07 -11.88
CA MET A 1 -27.46 -6.43 -12.29
C MET A 1 -26.70 -5.13 -12.41
N ILE A 2 -25.58 -4.97 -11.69
CA ILE A 2 -24.75 -3.77 -11.85
C ILE A 2 -24.19 -3.76 -13.27
N SER A 3 -24.23 -2.62 -13.94
CA SER A 3 -23.79 -2.49 -15.34
C SER A 3 -22.26 -2.49 -15.40
N ASP A 4 -21.68 -3.09 -16.45
CA ASP A 4 -20.23 -3.09 -16.67
C ASP A 4 -19.65 -1.66 -16.64
N THR A 5 -20.41 -0.68 -17.12
CA THR A 5 -20.05 0.73 -17.07
C THR A 5 -19.86 1.21 -15.63
N SER A 6 -20.77 0.86 -14.72
CA SER A 6 -20.66 1.25 -13.31
C SER A 6 -19.49 0.55 -12.59
N LEU A 7 -19.18 -0.70 -12.94
CA LEU A 7 -17.98 -1.39 -12.40
C LEU A 7 -16.68 -0.75 -12.92
N TYR A 8 -16.64 -0.40 -14.21
CA TYR A 8 -15.50 0.29 -14.82
C TYR A 8 -15.27 1.67 -14.18
N THR A 9 -16.33 2.47 -14.02
CA THR A 9 -16.25 3.78 -13.35
C THR A 9 -15.80 3.64 -11.90
N LEU A 10 -16.31 2.64 -11.17
CA LEU A 10 -15.89 2.37 -9.80
C LEU A 10 -14.41 1.95 -9.73
N ALA A 11 -13.94 1.12 -10.66
CA ALA A 11 -12.54 0.71 -10.72
C ALA A 11 -11.60 1.88 -11.00
N LEU A 12 -11.97 2.79 -11.91
CA LEU A 12 -11.20 4.01 -12.17
C LEU A 12 -11.15 4.93 -10.94
N PHE A 13 -12.29 5.11 -10.27
CA PHE A 13 -12.37 5.92 -9.05
C PHE A 13 -11.52 5.32 -7.93
N LEU A 14 -11.65 4.03 -7.67
CA LEU A 14 -10.92 3.35 -6.61
C LEU A 14 -9.41 3.28 -6.93
N GLY A 15 -9.04 3.00 -8.18
CA GLY A 15 -7.65 2.95 -8.61
C GLY A 15 -6.94 4.30 -8.52
N SER A 16 -7.59 5.37 -8.96
CA SER A 16 -7.04 6.73 -8.81
C SER A 16 -6.97 7.17 -7.35
N THR A 17 -8.00 6.88 -6.55
CA THR A 17 -7.99 7.14 -5.10
C THR A 17 -6.86 6.36 -4.41
N ALA A 18 -6.65 5.10 -4.76
CA ALA A 18 -5.56 4.29 -4.22
C ALA A 18 -4.18 4.89 -4.54
N MET A 19 -3.96 5.36 -5.79
CA MET A 19 -2.70 6.01 -6.16
C MET A 19 -2.46 7.29 -5.34
N LEU A 20 -3.50 8.10 -5.09
CA LEU A 20 -3.38 9.29 -4.24
C LEU A 20 -3.05 8.93 -2.79
N LEU A 21 -3.70 7.90 -2.23
CA LEU A 21 -3.45 7.43 -0.87
C LEU A 21 -2.04 6.85 -0.69
N ILE A 22 -1.51 6.13 -1.68
CA ILE A 22 -0.15 5.56 -1.64
C ILE A 22 0.90 6.66 -1.62
N VAL A 23 0.80 7.63 -2.54
CA VAL A 23 1.74 8.75 -2.60
C VAL A 23 1.60 9.63 -1.35
N GLY A 24 0.37 9.88 -0.90
CA GLY A 24 0.10 10.62 0.33
C GLY A 24 0.70 9.96 1.56
N TYR A 25 0.58 8.64 1.69
CA TYR A 25 1.23 7.88 2.77
C TYR A 25 2.75 8.06 2.74
N HIS A 26 3.38 7.89 1.57
CA HIS A 26 4.82 8.02 1.45
C HIS A 26 5.31 9.44 1.76
N PHE A 27 4.54 10.44 1.34
CA PHE A 27 4.81 11.83 1.68
C PHE A 27 4.75 12.07 3.19
N LEU A 28 3.73 11.57 3.88
CA LEU A 28 3.57 11.72 5.33
C LEU A 28 4.66 10.96 6.09
N GLU A 29 4.98 9.74 5.67
CA GLU A 29 6.01 8.88 6.27
C GLU A 29 7.40 9.54 6.24
N ILE A 30 7.78 10.16 5.13
CA ILE A 30 9.09 10.83 5.00
C ILE A 30 9.15 12.13 5.80
N ASN A 31 8.05 12.89 5.86
CA ASN A 31 8.05 14.22 6.47
C ASN A 31 7.74 14.22 7.98
N ALA A 32 7.28 13.09 8.54
CA ALA A 32 7.02 12.98 9.95
C ALA A 32 8.33 12.93 10.75
N LYS A 33 8.53 13.95 11.61
CA LYS A 33 9.80 14.21 12.31
C LYS A 33 10.10 13.25 13.48
N ASP A 34 9.35 12.16 13.64
CA ASP A 34 9.47 11.25 14.80
C ASP A 34 8.90 9.83 14.53
N SER A 35 9.17 9.25 13.35
CA SER A 35 8.41 8.08 12.85
C SER A 35 9.21 6.78 12.64
N ASP A 36 10.31 6.60 13.35
CA ASP A 36 11.10 5.35 13.34
C ASP A 36 10.27 4.12 13.78
N VAL A 37 9.18 4.35 14.53
CA VAL A 37 8.30 3.30 15.07
C VAL A 37 7.48 2.52 14.04
N LEU A 38 7.19 3.06 12.85
CA LEU A 38 6.30 2.40 11.86
C LEU A 38 7.06 1.58 10.79
N SER A 39 8.34 1.90 10.54
CA SER A 39 9.16 1.20 9.54
C SER A 39 9.66 -0.16 10.03
N GLU A 40 9.97 -0.30 11.32
CA GLU A 40 10.50 -1.54 11.89
C GLU A 40 9.45 -2.68 11.93
N ASP A 41 8.19 -2.37 12.25
CA ASP A 41 7.11 -3.37 12.29
C ASP A 41 6.79 -3.93 10.89
N ARG A 42 6.77 -3.07 9.86
CA ARG A 42 6.52 -3.49 8.47
C ARG A 42 7.69 -4.29 7.87
N LYS A 43 8.93 -4.00 8.29
CA LYS A 43 10.13 -4.76 7.88
C LYS A 43 10.08 -6.21 8.36
N ARG A 44 9.45 -6.48 9.50
CA ARG A 44 9.21 -7.83 10.03
C ARG A 44 8.17 -8.59 9.20
N ASP A 45 7.11 -7.91 8.78
CA ASP A 45 6.05 -8.52 7.95
C ASP A 45 6.53 -8.83 6.52
N ALA A 46 7.43 -8.02 5.96
CA ALA A 46 8.07 -8.29 4.67
C ALA A 46 9.13 -9.42 4.73
N GLY A 47 9.53 -9.86 5.93
CA GLY A 47 10.49 -10.94 6.16
C GLY A 47 9.88 -12.35 6.18
N ALA A 48 8.55 -12.48 6.20
CA ALA A 48 7.85 -13.76 6.29
C ALA A 48 7.51 -14.36 4.92
N VAL A 49 8.43 -14.31 3.95
CA VAL A 49 8.35 -15.14 2.73
C VAL A 49 9.08 -16.46 3.01
N PRO A 50 8.38 -17.61 3.20
CA PRO A 50 9.03 -18.89 3.41
C PRO A 50 9.54 -19.41 2.06
N GLY A 51 10.79 -19.06 1.71
CA GLY A 51 11.28 -19.36 0.37
C GLY A 51 12.76 -19.10 0.12
N LYS A 52 13.65 -19.50 1.04
CA LYS A 52 15.06 -19.73 0.68
C LYS A 52 15.66 -20.82 1.56
N VAL A 53 15.42 -22.07 1.19
CA VAL A 53 16.24 -23.20 1.63
C VAL A 53 17.66 -22.92 1.12
N ARG A 54 18.60 -22.66 2.03
CA ARG A 54 20.01 -22.45 1.68
C ARG A 54 20.91 -23.03 2.77
N SER A 55 21.26 -24.30 2.61
CA SER A 55 22.63 -24.86 2.57
C SER A 55 22.63 -26.30 3.02
#